data_AF-A0A643FH59-F1
#
_entry.id   AF-A0A643FH59-F1
#
_cell.length_a   1.000
_cell.length_b   1.000
_cell.length_c   1.000
_cell.angle_alpha   90.00
_cell.angle_beta   90.00
_cell.angle_gamma   90.00
#
_symmetry.space_group_name_H-M   'P 1'
#
loop_
_entity.id
_entity.type
_entity.pdbx_description
1 polymer ?
#
loop_
_entity_poly.entity_id
_entity_poly.type
_entity_poly.pdbx_seq_one_letter_code
_entity_poly.pdbx_strand_id
1 'polypeptide(L)'
;MPHAATMHAPLTQPRFGLGLRTAHYADFLAGLQPVDWLEIITDNFLVDGGKPLAMLERFRADYPMAMHGVALSLGGTDPLDLDYLQRVRRLAERVQPMWVSEHLCWTGQGGRVLHDLYPVPYTEECARHLVARIRQAQDVLGRRLVLENVSSYVRYRSSETTEWDFLALVAEEADCDLLVDVNNIHVSSVNHGFDAEAYLAALPVHRVRQIHLAGHSRQGDFLIDTHDHPVAPEVWALYAQACRRFGPVATMIERDDDIPPLAELLQELDQARAVAREVLSLGRRSGDAVAAWPAWQGAPDALPLEAVQTELAEMVLASPAPEQTPAALDPAGPLPGLRGAQVYHHAYRARLQDALADSFPCLHTYLGDTQFAELACWHAEERPPQVRNLGRYGAELPARLAARHPQHPEVAELAALEWALRGVFDAADVAAWTTADLAAEGAEACLSQWPVLHPTVTLLWLHTSAPALWQALQAVQRGKEGTQEEAAPALPDVLHHAVPRPVLVWRKGQQPHFMSLDDPAEAVWLASLGEEGQSIAVSLAAMEARGEAPDQTTLAQWLARCWDQGWLRRG
;
A
#
# COMPACT_ATOMS: atom_id res chain seq x y z
N MET A 1 16.72 -15.36 -28.81
CA MET A 1 16.16 -14.16 -29.45
C MET A 1 14.91 -13.78 -28.66
N PRO A 2 14.97 -12.89 -27.66
CA PRO A 2 13.75 -12.45 -27.00
C PRO A 2 13.02 -11.48 -27.93
N HIS A 3 11.71 -11.67 -28.03
CA HIS A 3 10.80 -10.86 -28.83
C HIS A 3 10.99 -9.37 -28.50
N ALA A 4 11.38 -8.60 -29.52
CA ALA A 4 11.25 -7.16 -29.51
C ALA A 4 9.80 -6.79 -29.16
N ALA A 5 9.62 -5.91 -28.18
CA ALA A 5 8.36 -5.35 -27.77
C ALA A 5 7.60 -4.84 -29.02
N THR A 6 6.50 -5.51 -29.35
CA THR A 6 5.55 -5.00 -30.34
C THR A 6 4.98 -3.70 -29.78
N MET A 7 5.10 -2.60 -30.53
CA MET A 7 4.22 -1.45 -30.34
C MET A 7 2.77 -1.97 -30.38
N HIS A 8 2.07 -1.94 -29.24
CA HIS A 8 0.74 -2.54 -29.13
C HIS A 8 -0.28 -1.64 -29.84
N ALA A 9 -0.89 -2.21 -30.90
CA ALA A 9 -1.94 -1.58 -31.69
C ALA A 9 -3.14 -1.20 -30.80
N PRO A 10 -3.92 -0.16 -31.17
CA PRO A 10 -5.15 0.19 -30.46
C PRO A 10 -6.07 -1.02 -30.32
N LEU A 11 -6.68 -1.19 -29.14
CA LEU A 11 -7.59 -2.29 -28.88
C LEU A 11 -8.75 -2.26 -29.88
N THR A 12 -9.09 -3.43 -30.42
CA THR A 12 -10.24 -3.57 -31.34
C THR A 12 -11.57 -3.69 -30.60
N GLN A 13 -11.54 -3.99 -29.30
CA GLN A 13 -12.68 -4.11 -28.39
C GLN A 13 -12.25 -3.60 -26.99
N PRO A 14 -13.12 -2.90 -26.23
CA PRO A 14 -12.80 -2.49 -24.87
C PRO A 14 -12.61 -3.72 -23.96
N ARG A 15 -11.74 -3.58 -22.95
CA ARG A 15 -11.48 -4.60 -21.92
C ARG A 15 -11.89 -4.05 -20.56
N PHE A 16 -12.41 -4.92 -19.68
CA PHE A 16 -13.00 -4.55 -18.40
C PHE A 16 -12.35 -5.31 -17.26
N GLY A 17 -11.70 -4.60 -16.34
CA GLY A 17 -10.96 -5.18 -15.22
C GLY A 17 -11.51 -4.78 -13.85
N LEU A 18 -10.93 -5.37 -12.80
CA LEU A 18 -11.14 -5.02 -11.40
C LEU A 18 -9.81 -4.98 -10.65
N GLY A 19 -9.76 -4.23 -9.55
CA GLY A 19 -8.66 -4.30 -8.61
C GLY A 19 -8.63 -5.65 -7.91
N LEU A 20 -7.47 -6.29 -7.83
CA LEU A 20 -7.28 -7.51 -7.05
C LEU A 20 -7.17 -7.13 -5.57
N ARG A 21 -8.25 -7.34 -4.80
CA ARG A 21 -8.32 -7.07 -3.37
C ARG A 21 -8.40 -8.39 -2.57
N THR A 22 -7.80 -8.40 -1.39
CA THR A 22 -7.75 -9.59 -0.51
C THR A 22 -9.14 -10.13 -0.16
N ALA A 23 -10.12 -9.24 -0.02
CA ALA A 23 -11.53 -9.57 0.22
C ALA A 23 -12.12 -10.53 -0.82
N HIS A 24 -11.67 -10.47 -2.08
CA HIS A 24 -12.20 -11.29 -3.17
C HIS A 24 -11.34 -12.52 -3.51
N TYR A 25 -10.25 -12.77 -2.77
CA TYR A 25 -9.35 -13.90 -3.08
C TYR A 25 -10.08 -15.23 -3.08
N ALA A 26 -11.00 -15.44 -2.14
CA ALA A 26 -11.79 -16.67 -2.06
C ALA A 26 -12.61 -16.89 -3.34
N ASP A 27 -13.23 -15.84 -3.88
CA ASP A 27 -14.03 -15.90 -5.10
C ASP A 27 -13.17 -16.25 -6.33
N PHE A 28 -12.01 -15.59 -6.49
CA PHE A 28 -11.09 -15.88 -7.59
C PHE A 28 -10.40 -17.24 -7.47
N LEU A 29 -10.25 -17.79 -6.26
CA LEU A 29 -9.74 -19.14 -6.05
C LEU A 29 -10.82 -20.21 -6.31
N ALA A 30 -12.09 -19.90 -6.04
CA ALA A 30 -13.21 -20.80 -6.29
C ALA A 30 -13.51 -21.01 -7.78
N GLY A 31 -13.19 -20.03 -8.63
CA GLY A 31 -13.32 -20.16 -10.07
C GLY A 31 -12.96 -18.89 -10.84
N LEU A 32 -12.95 -19.03 -12.18
CA LEU A 32 -12.75 -17.88 -13.07
C LEU A 32 -13.95 -16.94 -12.99
N GLN A 33 -13.66 -15.65 -12.86
CA GLN A 33 -14.61 -14.55 -12.77
C GLN A 33 -14.69 -13.84 -14.13
N PRO A 34 -15.84 -13.24 -14.48
CA PRO A 34 -16.03 -12.60 -15.77
C PRO A 34 -15.35 -11.22 -15.80
N VAL A 35 -14.02 -11.20 -15.76
CA VAL A 35 -13.16 -10.01 -15.90
C VAL A 35 -12.09 -10.28 -16.96
N ASP A 36 -11.70 -9.26 -17.71
CA ASP A 36 -10.71 -9.40 -18.80
C ASP A 36 -9.27 -9.29 -18.29
N TRP A 37 -9.05 -8.64 -17.14
CA TRP A 37 -7.76 -8.42 -16.50
C TRP A 37 -7.93 -7.96 -15.04
N LEU A 38 -6.84 -8.00 -14.27
CA LEU A 38 -6.79 -7.55 -12.88
C LEU A 38 -5.72 -6.47 -12.69
N GLU A 39 -5.97 -5.50 -11.82
CA GLU A 39 -4.93 -4.56 -11.38
C GLU A 39 -4.43 -4.89 -9.99
N ILE A 40 -3.12 -4.77 -9.77
CA ILE A 40 -2.52 -4.85 -8.44
C ILE A 40 -2.00 -3.48 -8.03
N ILE A 41 -2.13 -3.16 -6.73
CA ILE A 41 -1.36 -2.09 -6.12
C ILE A 41 0.07 -2.58 -5.95
N THR A 42 0.97 -2.05 -6.77
CA THR A 42 2.38 -2.46 -6.89
C THR A 42 3.05 -2.54 -5.52
N ASP A 43 2.86 -1.51 -4.71
CA ASP A 43 3.48 -1.33 -3.40
C ASP A 43 3.15 -2.46 -2.41
N ASN A 44 1.95 -3.06 -2.50
CA ASN A 44 1.53 -4.17 -1.64
C ASN A 44 2.28 -5.48 -1.94
N PHE A 45 2.95 -5.57 -3.08
CA PHE A 45 3.71 -6.75 -3.51
C PHE A 45 5.22 -6.49 -3.54
N LEU A 46 5.70 -5.34 -3.04
CA LEU A 46 7.13 -5.07 -2.85
C LEU A 46 7.65 -5.67 -1.51
N VAL A 47 7.34 -6.95 -1.29
CA VAL A 47 7.75 -7.74 -0.13
C VAL A 47 8.77 -8.81 -0.52
N ASP A 48 9.49 -9.35 0.47
CA ASP A 48 10.53 -10.35 0.22
C ASP A 48 9.98 -11.76 -0.09
N GLY A 49 8.72 -12.03 0.29
CA GLY A 49 8.12 -13.36 0.15
C GLY A 49 6.68 -13.42 0.65
N GLY A 50 6.21 -14.64 0.88
CA GLY A 50 5.01 -14.93 1.63
C GLY A 50 3.74 -15.06 0.79
N LYS A 51 2.62 -15.10 1.51
CA LYS A 51 1.28 -15.28 0.93
C LYS A 51 0.96 -14.26 -0.17
N PRO A 52 1.34 -12.96 -0.07
CA PRO A 52 1.06 -11.99 -1.13
C PRO A 52 1.62 -12.43 -2.49
N LEU A 53 2.92 -12.78 -2.56
CA LEU A 53 3.56 -13.18 -3.82
C LEU A 53 3.04 -14.54 -4.33
N ALA A 54 2.75 -15.49 -3.42
CA ALA A 54 2.17 -16.77 -3.81
C ALA A 54 0.76 -16.63 -4.43
N MET A 55 -0.08 -15.76 -3.85
CA MET A 55 -1.40 -15.45 -4.40
C MET A 55 -1.29 -14.70 -5.73
N LEU A 56 -0.36 -13.75 -5.83
CA LEU A 56 -0.09 -13.02 -7.07
C LEU A 56 0.24 -13.97 -8.23
N GLU A 57 1.16 -14.93 -8.03
CA GLU A 57 1.50 -15.92 -9.04
C GLU A 57 0.32 -16.82 -9.41
N ARG A 58 -0.48 -17.20 -8.40
CA ARG A 58 -1.68 -18.00 -8.61
C ARG A 58 -2.66 -17.30 -9.55
N PHE A 59 -2.99 -16.03 -9.28
CA PHE A 59 -3.93 -15.28 -10.11
C PHE A 59 -3.32 -14.89 -11.45
N ARG A 60 -2.02 -14.65 -11.52
CA ARG A 60 -1.32 -14.29 -12.77
C ARG A 60 -1.33 -15.43 -13.79
N ALA A 61 -1.42 -16.67 -13.34
CA ALA A 61 -1.57 -17.82 -14.23
C ALA A 61 -2.88 -17.77 -15.04
N ASP A 62 -3.93 -17.17 -14.47
CA ASP A 62 -5.28 -17.18 -15.03
C ASP A 62 -5.67 -15.83 -15.68
N TYR A 63 -5.11 -14.70 -15.22
CA TYR A 63 -5.48 -13.36 -15.68
C TYR A 63 -4.27 -12.53 -16.17
N PRO A 64 -4.42 -11.76 -17.27
CA PRO A 64 -3.55 -10.62 -17.54
C PRO A 64 -3.62 -9.62 -16.38
N MET A 65 -2.49 -8.97 -16.09
CA MET A 65 -2.40 -8.02 -14.99
C MET A 65 -1.87 -6.66 -15.42
N ALA A 66 -2.34 -5.60 -14.76
CA ALA A 66 -1.72 -4.30 -14.71
C ALA A 66 -1.11 -4.07 -13.32
N MET A 67 -0.09 -3.22 -13.26
CA MET A 67 0.55 -2.79 -12.03
C MET A 67 0.30 -1.30 -11.86
N HIS A 68 -0.23 -0.89 -10.72
CA HIS A 68 -0.51 0.51 -10.41
C HIS A 68 0.24 0.91 -9.13
N GLY A 69 1.13 1.88 -9.22
CA GLY A 69 1.94 2.37 -8.09
C GLY A 69 1.25 3.48 -7.30
N VAL A 70 1.69 3.69 -6.06
CA VAL A 70 1.21 4.81 -5.22
C VAL A 70 2.34 5.59 -4.53
N ALA A 71 3.61 5.21 -4.73
CA ALA A 71 4.72 5.72 -3.91
C ALA A 71 5.94 6.27 -4.68
N LEU A 72 5.93 6.34 -6.02
CA LEU A 72 7.13 6.75 -6.77
C LEU A 72 7.42 8.25 -6.60
N SER A 73 6.38 9.08 -6.46
CA SER A 73 6.50 10.53 -6.27
C SER A 73 7.26 11.22 -7.41
N LEU A 74 6.77 11.05 -8.64
CA LEU A 74 7.39 11.61 -9.85
C LEU A 74 7.49 13.13 -9.79
N GLY A 75 6.52 13.82 -9.18
CA GLY A 75 6.52 15.27 -9.02
C GLY A 75 7.41 15.79 -7.89
N GLY A 76 7.85 14.94 -6.97
CA GLY A 76 8.64 15.35 -5.80
C GLY A 76 10.05 15.84 -6.17
N THR A 77 10.59 16.78 -5.39
CA THR A 77 11.93 17.34 -5.65
C THR A 77 13.08 16.51 -5.09
N ASP A 78 12.82 15.62 -4.13
CA ASP A 78 13.80 14.62 -3.68
C ASP A 78 14.21 13.68 -4.83
N PRO A 79 15.46 13.17 -4.87
CA PRO A 79 15.90 12.22 -5.90
C PRO A 79 14.98 11.00 -6.03
N LEU A 80 14.81 10.49 -7.25
CA LEU A 80 14.10 9.21 -7.44
C LEU A 80 14.81 8.10 -6.68
N ASP A 81 14.04 7.29 -5.97
CA ASP A 81 14.55 6.12 -5.27
C ASP A 81 14.79 4.98 -6.25
N LEU A 82 16.06 4.83 -6.62
CA LEU A 82 16.51 3.83 -7.57
C LEU A 82 16.36 2.41 -7.02
N ASP A 83 16.45 2.21 -5.70
CA ASP A 83 16.25 0.91 -5.08
C ASP A 83 14.78 0.50 -5.15
N TYR A 84 13.86 1.45 -4.93
CA TYR A 84 12.43 1.26 -5.16
C TYR A 84 12.15 0.90 -6.62
N LEU A 85 12.66 1.67 -7.58
CA LEU A 85 12.46 1.38 -9.01
C LEU A 85 13.03 0.02 -9.42
N GLN A 86 14.17 -0.39 -8.85
CA GLN A 86 14.73 -1.74 -9.04
C GLN A 86 13.79 -2.83 -8.49
N ARG A 87 13.17 -2.62 -7.32
CA ARG A 87 12.17 -3.55 -6.78
C ARG A 87 10.93 -3.62 -7.68
N VAL A 88 10.41 -2.48 -8.16
CA VAL A 88 9.29 -2.43 -9.11
C VAL A 88 9.65 -3.15 -10.41
N ARG A 89 10.86 -2.95 -10.95
CA ARG A 89 11.35 -3.67 -12.12
C ARG A 89 11.35 -5.19 -11.91
N ARG A 90 11.91 -5.67 -10.81
CA ARG A 90 11.93 -7.12 -10.48
C ARG A 90 10.52 -7.69 -10.37
N LEU A 91 9.60 -6.94 -9.75
CA LEU A 91 8.19 -7.34 -9.68
C LEU A 91 7.55 -7.35 -11.08
N ALA A 92 7.81 -6.35 -11.92
CA ALA A 92 7.31 -6.29 -13.29
C ALA A 92 7.88 -7.42 -14.17
N GLU A 93 9.13 -7.85 -13.95
CA GLU A 93 9.71 -9.03 -14.61
C GLU A 93 8.97 -10.31 -14.22
N ARG A 94 8.57 -10.45 -12.96
CA ARG A 94 7.77 -11.58 -12.44
C ARG A 94 6.32 -11.55 -12.94
N VAL A 95 5.68 -10.39 -12.86
CA VAL A 95 4.26 -10.20 -13.21
C VAL A 95 4.06 -10.13 -14.72
N GLN A 96 5.05 -9.67 -15.50
CA GLN A 96 4.89 -9.42 -16.94
C GLN A 96 3.59 -8.63 -17.23
N PRO A 97 3.42 -7.42 -16.64
CA PRO A 97 2.16 -6.70 -16.70
C PRO A 97 1.95 -6.06 -18.08
N MET A 98 0.68 -5.84 -18.44
CA MET A 98 0.28 -5.14 -19.66
C MET A 98 0.88 -3.72 -19.69
N TRP A 99 0.89 -3.04 -18.55
CA TRP A 99 1.55 -1.76 -18.32
C TRP A 99 1.86 -1.57 -16.84
N VAL A 100 2.68 -0.57 -16.54
CA VAL A 100 2.96 -0.10 -15.18
C VAL A 100 2.47 1.34 -15.12
N SER A 101 1.47 1.62 -14.29
CA SER A 101 0.93 2.95 -14.06
C SER A 101 1.43 3.54 -12.75
N GLU A 102 1.41 4.87 -12.69
CA GLU A 102 1.69 5.65 -11.48
C GLU A 102 1.03 7.03 -11.57
N HIS A 103 0.80 7.66 -10.43
CA HIS A 103 0.23 8.98 -10.31
C HIS A 103 1.20 10.10 -10.71
N LEU A 104 0.66 11.11 -11.40
CA LEU A 104 1.34 12.37 -11.62
C LEU A 104 1.17 13.28 -10.39
N CYS A 105 1.87 12.93 -9.32
CA CYS A 105 1.83 13.64 -8.04
C CYS A 105 3.20 13.68 -7.36
N TRP A 106 3.28 14.35 -6.22
CA TRP A 106 4.35 14.15 -5.24
C TRP A 106 3.77 13.57 -3.95
N THR A 107 4.56 12.83 -3.17
CA THR A 107 4.08 12.13 -1.97
C THR A 107 4.96 12.36 -0.73
N GLY A 108 5.98 13.23 -0.85
CA GLY A 108 6.94 13.51 0.21
C GLY A 108 7.90 14.64 -0.15
N GLN A 109 8.57 15.20 0.86
CA GLN A 109 9.53 16.29 0.70
C GLN A 109 10.57 16.32 1.84
N GLY A 110 11.85 16.48 1.48
CA GLY A 110 12.95 16.60 2.43
C GLY A 110 13.19 15.32 3.23
N GLY A 111 13.06 14.16 2.57
CA GLY A 111 13.19 12.84 3.18
C GLY A 111 12.00 12.38 4.04
N ARG A 112 10.92 13.17 4.11
CA ARG A 112 9.66 12.80 4.77
C ARG A 112 8.68 12.22 3.77
N VAL A 113 7.91 11.22 4.18
CA VAL A 113 6.83 10.63 3.37
C VAL A 113 5.49 11.01 3.96
N LEU A 114 4.62 11.58 3.14
CA LEU A 114 3.31 12.08 3.54
C LEU A 114 2.17 11.11 3.19
N HIS A 115 2.45 10.05 2.42
CA HIS A 115 1.50 8.97 2.11
C HIS A 115 0.15 9.44 1.54
N ASP A 116 0.16 10.55 0.80
CA ASP A 116 -1.00 11.06 0.06
C ASP A 116 -0.54 11.54 -1.31
N LEU A 117 -1.50 11.75 -2.21
CA LEU A 117 -1.26 12.13 -3.60
C LEU A 117 -1.43 13.64 -3.76
N TYR A 118 -0.32 14.37 -3.67
CA TYR A 118 -0.37 15.83 -3.73
C TYR A 118 -0.26 16.34 -5.17
N PRO A 119 -1.16 17.24 -5.62
CA PRO A 119 -1.13 17.80 -6.96
C PRO A 119 0.13 18.64 -7.16
N VAL A 120 0.54 18.80 -8.40
CA VAL A 120 1.70 19.62 -8.79
C VAL A 120 1.26 21.00 -9.30
N PRO A 121 2.10 22.05 -9.16
CA PRO A 121 1.84 23.33 -9.84
C PRO A 121 2.05 23.18 -11.35
N TYR A 122 1.16 23.76 -12.15
CA TYR A 122 1.18 23.63 -13.62
C TYR A 122 2.06 24.73 -14.25
N THR A 123 3.36 24.68 -13.94
CA THR A 123 4.39 25.64 -14.39
C THR A 123 5.39 24.99 -15.36
N GLU A 124 6.14 25.82 -16.09
CA GLU A 124 7.22 25.33 -16.96
C GLU A 124 8.29 24.53 -16.18
N GLU A 125 8.67 25.02 -15.00
CA GLU A 125 9.64 24.36 -14.12
C GLU A 125 9.19 22.94 -13.76
N CYS A 126 7.93 22.80 -13.33
CA CYS A 126 7.39 21.50 -12.94
C CYS A 126 7.24 20.55 -14.13
N ALA A 127 6.82 21.06 -15.29
CA ALA A 127 6.74 20.27 -16.52
C ALA A 127 8.12 19.69 -16.90
N ARG A 128 9.17 20.51 -16.92
CA ARG A 128 10.54 20.06 -17.23
C ARG A 128 11.05 19.04 -16.21
N HIS A 129 10.76 19.26 -14.93
CA HIS A 129 11.13 18.35 -13.83
C HIS A 129 10.47 16.98 -13.99
N LEU A 130 9.15 16.95 -14.20
CA LEU A 130 8.39 15.72 -14.41
C LEU A 130 8.87 14.97 -15.65
N VAL A 131 9.01 15.65 -16.81
CA VAL A 131 9.46 15.02 -18.05
C VAL A 131 10.82 14.33 -17.87
N ALA A 132 11.77 15.00 -17.21
CA ALA A 132 13.07 14.40 -16.90
C ALA A 132 12.95 13.15 -16.00
N ARG A 133 12.13 13.20 -14.95
CA ARG A 133 11.95 12.08 -14.00
C ARG A 133 11.20 10.91 -14.59
N ILE A 134 10.18 11.17 -15.41
CA ILE A 134 9.44 10.12 -16.12
C ILE A 134 10.39 9.39 -17.07
N ARG A 135 11.20 10.12 -17.85
CA ARG A 135 12.23 9.51 -18.72
C ARG A 135 13.21 8.65 -17.91
N GLN A 136 13.73 9.17 -16.79
CA GLN A 136 14.61 8.41 -15.91
C GLN A 136 13.95 7.13 -15.36
N ALA A 137 12.70 7.20 -14.90
CA ALA A 137 11.97 6.04 -14.39
C ALA A 137 11.73 5.01 -15.50
N GLN A 138 11.33 5.45 -16.70
CA GLN A 138 11.15 4.58 -17.88
C GLN A 138 12.45 3.90 -18.29
N ASP A 139 13.60 4.59 -18.23
CA ASP A 139 14.92 4.02 -18.52
C ASP A 139 15.27 2.88 -17.54
N VAL A 140 14.98 3.06 -16.24
CA VAL A 140 15.23 2.03 -15.22
C VAL A 140 14.28 0.84 -15.40
N LEU A 141 12.99 1.10 -15.62
CA LEU A 141 11.95 0.08 -15.77
C LEU A 141 12.01 -0.63 -17.14
N GLY A 142 12.64 -0.03 -18.14
CA GLY A 142 12.75 -0.55 -19.50
C GLY A 142 11.41 -0.58 -20.26
N ARG A 143 10.47 0.30 -19.91
CA ARG A 143 9.13 0.39 -20.53
C ARG A 143 8.52 1.77 -20.37
N ARG A 144 7.55 2.06 -21.24
CA ARG A 144 6.72 3.26 -21.13
C ARG A 144 5.81 3.16 -19.90
N LEU A 145 5.70 4.25 -19.15
CA LEU A 145 4.80 4.40 -18.02
C LEU A 145 3.42 4.88 -18.47
N VAL A 146 2.40 4.55 -17.70
CA VAL A 146 1.05 5.10 -17.84
C VAL A 146 0.81 6.03 -16.65
N LEU A 147 0.57 7.32 -16.88
CA LEU A 147 0.46 8.30 -15.80
C LEU A 147 -0.99 8.68 -15.54
N GLU A 148 -1.36 8.66 -14.26
CA GLU A 148 -2.70 8.95 -13.79
C GLU A 148 -2.87 10.40 -13.33
N ASN A 149 -4.01 11.00 -13.66
CA ASN A 149 -4.47 12.24 -13.08
C ASN A 149 -5.05 12.03 -11.67
N VAL A 150 -4.66 12.89 -10.73
CA VAL A 150 -5.13 12.82 -9.33
C VAL A 150 -6.29 13.78 -9.10
N SER A 151 -7.13 13.49 -8.11
CA SER A 151 -8.04 14.49 -7.55
C SER A 151 -7.25 15.60 -6.83
N SER A 152 -7.77 16.83 -6.87
CA SER A 152 -7.16 17.96 -6.17
C SER A 152 -8.15 18.72 -5.29
N TYR A 153 -7.64 19.18 -4.14
CA TYR A 153 -8.35 20.07 -3.22
C TYR A 153 -7.77 21.48 -3.18
N VAL A 154 -6.66 21.72 -3.87
CA VAL A 154 -5.96 23.01 -3.87
C VAL A 154 -5.63 23.47 -5.29
N ARG A 155 -5.52 24.77 -5.48
CA ARG A 155 -5.01 25.37 -6.71
C ARG A 155 -3.76 26.18 -6.40
N TYR A 156 -2.71 26.03 -7.20
CA TYR A 156 -1.51 26.82 -7.04
C TYR A 156 -1.66 28.18 -7.73
N ARG A 157 -1.22 29.26 -7.06
CA ARG A 157 -1.21 30.62 -7.65
C ARG A 157 -0.32 30.72 -8.88
N SER A 158 0.74 29.91 -8.91
CA SER A 158 1.75 29.91 -9.96
C SER A 158 1.34 29.13 -11.20
N SER A 159 0.27 28.32 -11.17
CA SER A 159 -0.16 27.53 -12.33
C SER A 159 -0.46 28.44 -13.53
N GLU A 160 0.23 28.20 -14.64
CA GLU A 160 0.16 29.02 -15.86
C GLU A 160 -0.83 28.46 -16.90
N THR A 161 -1.19 27.18 -16.74
CA THR A 161 -2.04 26.43 -17.65
C THR A 161 -3.05 25.58 -16.88
N THR A 162 -3.98 24.96 -17.62
CA THR A 162 -4.93 24.00 -17.08
C THR A 162 -4.27 22.65 -16.83
N GLU A 163 -4.88 21.81 -15.98
CA GLU A 163 -4.37 20.47 -15.71
C GLU A 163 -4.32 19.59 -16.97
N TRP A 164 -5.38 19.58 -17.78
CA TRP A 164 -5.43 18.74 -18.98
C TRP A 164 -4.42 19.17 -20.05
N ASP A 165 -4.18 20.48 -20.20
CA ASP A 165 -3.13 20.96 -21.09
C ASP A 165 -1.75 20.59 -20.56
N PHE A 166 -1.53 20.66 -19.23
CA PHE A 166 -0.30 20.24 -18.58
C PHE A 166 -0.04 18.73 -18.74
N LEU A 167 -1.05 17.89 -18.53
CA LEU A 167 -0.96 16.44 -18.68
C LEU A 167 -0.70 16.03 -20.14
N ALA A 168 -1.42 16.63 -21.08
CA ALA A 168 -1.18 16.44 -22.51
C ALA A 168 0.27 16.77 -22.85
N LEU A 169 0.78 17.86 -22.26
CA LEU A 169 2.15 18.30 -22.45
C LEU A 169 3.18 17.31 -21.92
N VAL A 170 3.04 16.92 -20.65
CA VAL A 170 3.96 15.98 -20.01
C VAL A 170 3.92 14.62 -20.74
N ALA A 171 2.76 14.15 -21.17
CA ALA A 171 2.62 12.88 -21.88
C ALA A 171 3.38 12.85 -23.21
N GLU A 172 3.28 13.91 -24.00
CA GLU A 172 3.97 13.99 -25.30
C GLU A 172 5.48 14.17 -25.14
N GLU A 173 5.93 15.06 -24.26
CA GLU A 173 7.36 15.32 -24.06
C GLU A 173 8.06 14.15 -23.36
N ALA A 174 7.43 13.52 -22.36
CA ALA A 174 8.03 12.37 -21.67
C ALA A 174 7.90 11.05 -22.47
N ASP A 175 7.14 11.06 -23.57
CA ASP A 175 6.72 9.88 -24.32
C ASP A 175 6.10 8.80 -23.40
N CYS A 176 5.20 9.21 -22.52
CA CYS A 176 4.43 8.30 -21.66
C CYS A 176 2.98 8.19 -22.15
N ASP A 177 2.22 7.29 -21.54
CA ASP A 177 0.79 7.11 -21.77
C ASP A 177 -0.01 7.66 -20.57
N LEU A 178 -1.34 7.70 -20.66
CA LEU A 178 -2.25 8.24 -19.66
C LEU A 178 -3.26 7.19 -19.17
N LEU A 179 -3.43 7.14 -17.84
CA LEU A 179 -4.57 6.55 -17.15
C LEU A 179 -5.50 7.72 -16.82
N VAL A 180 -6.73 7.65 -17.31
CA VAL A 180 -7.71 8.72 -17.09
C VAL A 180 -8.69 8.25 -16.02
N ASP A 181 -8.49 8.70 -14.79
CA ASP A 181 -9.50 8.53 -13.76
C ASP A 181 -10.60 9.57 -13.95
N VAL A 182 -11.80 9.08 -14.28
CA VAL A 182 -12.98 9.90 -14.56
C VAL A 182 -13.60 10.44 -13.28
N ASN A 183 -13.49 9.71 -12.17
CA ASN A 183 -13.94 10.15 -10.86
C ASN A 183 -13.10 11.35 -10.38
N ASN A 184 -11.78 11.31 -10.53
CA ASN A 184 -10.83 12.38 -10.20
C ASN A 184 -11.12 13.65 -11.00
N ILE A 185 -11.44 13.51 -12.29
CA ILE A 185 -11.88 14.64 -13.12
C ILE A 185 -13.18 15.22 -12.56
N HIS A 186 -14.16 14.38 -12.23
CA HIS A 186 -15.44 14.85 -11.71
C HIS A 186 -15.28 15.55 -10.36
N VAL A 187 -14.60 14.94 -9.40
CA VAL A 187 -14.29 15.52 -8.07
C VAL A 187 -13.62 16.88 -8.24
N SER A 188 -12.55 16.95 -9.02
CA SER A 188 -11.81 18.19 -9.25
C SER A 188 -12.66 19.24 -9.97
N SER A 189 -13.52 18.83 -10.92
CA SER A 189 -14.41 19.75 -11.65
C SER A 189 -15.41 20.45 -10.72
N VAL A 190 -15.96 19.72 -9.75
CA VAL A 190 -16.88 20.27 -8.73
C VAL A 190 -16.11 21.16 -7.77
N ASN A 191 -14.95 20.70 -7.27
CA ASN A 191 -14.16 21.43 -6.28
C ASN A 191 -13.53 22.72 -6.83
N HIS A 192 -13.23 22.77 -8.13
CA HIS A 192 -12.55 23.89 -8.75
C HIS A 192 -13.41 24.69 -9.75
N GLY A 193 -14.60 24.18 -10.09
CA GLY A 193 -15.59 24.87 -10.91
C GLY A 193 -15.23 24.93 -12.41
N PHE A 194 -14.58 23.89 -12.95
CA PHE A 194 -14.29 23.78 -14.38
C PHE A 194 -15.22 22.78 -15.08
N ASP A 195 -15.22 22.81 -16.42
CA ASP A 195 -15.99 21.87 -17.25
C ASP A 195 -15.21 20.56 -17.46
N ALA A 196 -15.73 19.45 -16.92
CA ALA A 196 -15.14 18.13 -17.06
C ALA A 196 -15.12 17.62 -18.53
N GLU A 197 -16.08 18.03 -19.38
CA GLU A 197 -16.05 17.65 -20.80
C GLU A 197 -14.93 18.37 -21.56
N ALA A 198 -14.62 19.61 -21.18
CA ALA A 198 -13.48 20.35 -21.73
C ALA A 198 -12.14 19.67 -21.38
N TYR A 199 -12.03 19.13 -20.16
CA TYR A 199 -10.89 18.31 -19.74
C TYR A 199 -10.70 17.12 -20.68
N LEU A 200 -11.75 16.28 -20.84
CA LEU A 200 -11.68 15.08 -21.69
C LEU A 200 -11.37 15.42 -23.16
N ALA A 201 -11.93 16.52 -23.66
CA ALA A 201 -11.73 16.94 -25.05
C ALA A 201 -10.27 17.28 -25.36
N ALA A 202 -9.55 17.86 -24.40
CA ALA A 202 -8.17 18.31 -24.56
C ALA A 202 -7.14 17.17 -24.50
N LEU A 203 -7.45 16.07 -23.80
CA LEU A 203 -6.50 14.97 -23.67
C LEU A 203 -6.17 14.28 -25.02
N PRO A 204 -4.90 13.88 -25.24
CA PRO A 204 -4.47 13.24 -26.48
C PRO A 204 -4.95 11.79 -26.55
N VAL A 205 -5.92 11.51 -27.43
CA VAL A 205 -6.56 10.17 -27.58
C VAL A 205 -5.55 9.04 -27.72
N HIS A 206 -4.47 9.27 -28.45
CA HIS A 206 -3.47 8.23 -28.73
C HIS A 206 -2.57 7.90 -27.53
N ARG A 207 -2.62 8.69 -26.45
CA ARG A 207 -1.91 8.44 -25.18
C ARG A 207 -2.79 7.76 -24.14
N VAL A 208 -4.12 7.83 -24.24
CA VAL A 208 -5.02 7.25 -23.24
C VAL A 208 -5.04 5.71 -23.36
N ARG A 209 -4.62 5.02 -22.29
CA ARG A 209 -4.50 3.55 -22.24
C ARG A 209 -5.47 2.88 -21.30
N GLN A 210 -5.83 3.57 -20.23
CA GLN A 210 -6.69 3.04 -19.18
C GLN A 210 -7.66 4.11 -18.70
N ILE A 211 -8.84 3.68 -18.27
CA ILE A 211 -9.84 4.49 -17.60
C ILE A 211 -10.16 3.84 -16.26
N HIS A 212 -10.14 4.65 -15.20
CA HIS A 212 -10.66 4.25 -13.89
C HIS A 212 -12.03 4.88 -13.65
N LEU A 213 -12.88 4.13 -12.95
CA LEU A 213 -14.20 4.54 -12.48
C LEU A 213 -14.32 4.18 -11.01
N ALA A 214 -14.60 5.18 -10.19
CA ALA A 214 -14.82 5.01 -8.77
C ALA A 214 -16.01 5.88 -8.32
N GLY A 215 -16.37 5.77 -7.05
CA GLY A 215 -17.25 6.73 -6.38
C GLY A 215 -16.50 7.54 -5.33
N HIS A 216 -17.18 8.56 -4.84
CA HIS A 216 -16.61 9.58 -3.94
C HIS A 216 -17.63 9.94 -2.86
N SER A 217 -17.13 10.56 -1.79
CA SER A 217 -17.98 11.11 -0.72
C SER A 217 -18.25 12.60 -0.92
N ARG A 218 -19.36 13.08 -0.35
CA ARG A 218 -19.74 14.50 -0.37
C ARG A 218 -19.59 15.11 1.02
N GLN A 219 -18.78 16.16 1.13
CA GLN A 219 -18.60 16.92 2.36
C GLN A 219 -19.13 18.34 2.19
N GLY A 220 -20.43 18.51 2.50
CA GLY A 220 -21.10 19.79 2.30
C GLY A 220 -21.12 20.19 0.81
N ASP A 221 -20.34 21.22 0.48
CA ASP A 221 -20.27 21.84 -0.85
C ASP A 221 -19.16 21.27 -1.76
N PHE A 222 -18.28 20.40 -1.25
CA PHE A 222 -17.19 19.81 -2.02
C PHE A 222 -17.21 18.28 -1.97
N LEU A 223 -16.48 17.64 -2.86
CA LEU A 223 -16.34 16.20 -2.98
C LEU A 223 -14.96 15.76 -2.45
N ILE A 224 -14.91 14.59 -1.80
CA ILE A 224 -13.67 13.91 -1.41
C ILE A 224 -13.60 12.58 -2.15
N ASP A 225 -12.47 12.39 -2.79
CA ASP A 225 -12.10 11.20 -3.51
C ASP A 225 -11.73 10.04 -2.56
N THR A 226 -12.72 9.22 -2.24
CA THR A 226 -12.60 8.18 -1.20
C THR A 226 -12.59 6.76 -1.75
N HIS A 227 -13.04 6.55 -3.00
CA HIS A 227 -13.05 5.24 -3.68
C HIS A 227 -13.76 4.12 -2.92
N ASP A 228 -14.68 4.47 -2.03
CA ASP A 228 -15.42 3.61 -1.10
C ASP A 228 -16.93 3.56 -1.40
N HIS A 229 -17.44 4.43 -2.29
CA HIS A 229 -18.85 4.47 -2.70
C HIS A 229 -19.09 3.93 -4.12
N PRO A 230 -20.26 3.34 -4.42
CA PRO A 230 -20.67 3.01 -5.79
C PRO A 230 -20.43 4.16 -6.78
N VAL A 231 -20.10 3.83 -8.03
CA VAL A 231 -19.82 4.82 -9.08
C VAL A 231 -21.05 5.72 -9.27
N ALA A 232 -20.85 7.02 -9.10
CA ALA A 232 -21.93 8.01 -9.11
C ALA A 232 -22.55 8.18 -10.53
N PRO A 233 -23.84 8.54 -10.65
CA PRO A 233 -24.50 8.79 -11.93
C PRO A 233 -23.77 9.81 -12.82
N GLU A 234 -23.21 10.85 -12.22
CA GLU A 234 -22.46 11.90 -12.90
C GLU A 234 -21.15 11.37 -13.49
N VAL A 235 -20.49 10.45 -12.78
CA VAL A 235 -19.27 9.76 -13.24
C VAL A 235 -19.61 8.81 -14.40
N TRP A 236 -20.75 8.10 -14.35
CA TRP A 236 -21.22 7.29 -15.48
C TRP A 236 -21.50 8.13 -16.74
N ALA A 237 -22.11 9.31 -16.57
CA ALA A 237 -22.36 10.23 -17.68
C ALA A 237 -21.05 10.74 -18.30
N LEU A 238 -20.06 11.08 -17.46
CA LEU A 238 -18.74 11.52 -17.90
C LEU A 238 -17.96 10.37 -18.56
N TYR A 239 -18.09 9.14 -18.06
CA TYR A 239 -17.52 7.95 -18.69
C TYR A 239 -18.06 7.70 -20.10
N ALA A 240 -19.36 7.93 -20.32
CA ALA A 240 -19.94 7.86 -21.67
C ALA A 240 -19.29 8.89 -22.62
N GLN A 241 -18.94 10.08 -22.13
CA GLN A 241 -18.17 11.08 -22.89
C GLN A 241 -16.73 10.60 -23.16
N ALA A 242 -16.06 10.02 -22.16
CA ALA A 242 -14.72 9.47 -22.31
C ALA A 242 -14.70 8.35 -23.37
N CYS A 243 -15.68 7.44 -23.36
CA CYS A 243 -15.84 6.41 -24.39
C CYS A 243 -16.02 7.00 -25.79
N ARG A 244 -16.83 8.07 -25.93
CA ARG A 244 -17.03 8.77 -27.21
C ARG A 244 -15.73 9.38 -27.74
N ARG A 245 -14.90 9.91 -26.84
CA ARG A 245 -13.65 10.61 -27.18
C ARG A 245 -12.51 9.63 -27.48
N PHE A 246 -12.22 8.73 -26.55
CA PHE A 246 -11.03 7.87 -26.60
C PHE A 246 -11.26 6.55 -27.36
N GLY A 247 -12.52 6.13 -27.48
CA GLY A 247 -12.86 4.86 -28.11
C GLY A 247 -12.69 3.67 -27.16
N PRO A 248 -12.32 2.48 -27.67
CA PRO A 248 -12.21 1.26 -26.86
C PRO A 248 -10.94 1.24 -26.01
N VAL A 249 -10.96 1.96 -24.89
CA VAL A 249 -9.89 1.96 -23.88
C VAL A 249 -10.18 0.87 -22.83
N ALA A 250 -9.14 0.35 -22.16
CA ALA A 250 -9.34 -0.56 -21.04
C ALA A 250 -9.94 0.21 -19.85
N THR A 251 -11.05 -0.27 -19.29
CA THR A 251 -11.75 0.36 -18.17
C THR A 251 -11.75 -0.56 -16.96
N MET A 252 -11.67 -0.02 -15.75
CA MET A 252 -11.95 -0.79 -14.54
C MET A 252 -12.82 -0.02 -13.56
N ILE A 253 -13.43 -0.78 -12.65
CA ILE A 253 -13.98 -0.23 -11.41
C ILE A 253 -12.88 -0.27 -10.36
N GLU A 254 -12.58 0.88 -9.78
CA GLU A 254 -11.67 1.02 -8.65
C GLU A 254 -12.46 1.14 -7.34
N ARG A 255 -12.04 0.35 -6.35
CA ARG A 255 -12.62 0.26 -5.01
C ARG A 255 -11.48 0.00 -4.03
N ASP A 256 -11.17 1.00 -3.22
CA ASP A 256 -10.00 0.96 -2.33
C ASP A 256 -10.35 0.75 -0.87
N ASP A 257 -11.53 1.21 -0.47
CA ASP A 257 -12.08 1.04 0.87
C ASP A 257 -13.56 0.63 0.81
N ASP A 258 -14.16 0.27 1.93
CA ASP A 258 -15.52 -0.32 2.05
C ASP A 258 -15.82 -1.34 0.94
N ILE A 259 -14.90 -2.31 0.79
CA ILE A 259 -14.88 -3.23 -0.35
C ILE A 259 -16.13 -4.15 -0.30
N PRO A 260 -17.08 -4.02 -1.26
CA PRO A 260 -18.30 -4.80 -1.21
C PRO A 260 -18.06 -6.23 -1.72
N PRO A 261 -19.04 -7.15 -1.55
CA PRO A 261 -18.98 -8.47 -2.17
C PRO A 261 -18.69 -8.40 -3.67
N LEU A 262 -17.90 -9.34 -4.20
CA LEU A 262 -17.46 -9.32 -5.60
C LEU A 262 -18.62 -9.20 -6.60
N ALA A 263 -19.77 -9.83 -6.30
CA ALA A 263 -20.95 -9.79 -7.16
C ALA A 263 -21.48 -8.37 -7.40
N GLU A 264 -21.30 -7.45 -6.46
CA GLU A 264 -21.73 -6.05 -6.60
C GLU A 264 -20.77 -5.28 -7.53
N LEU A 265 -19.45 -5.46 -7.37
CA LEU A 265 -18.46 -4.88 -8.30
C LEU A 265 -18.62 -5.41 -9.73
N LEU A 266 -18.98 -6.69 -9.88
CA LEU A 266 -19.27 -7.26 -11.20
C LEU A 266 -20.51 -6.62 -11.86
N GLN A 267 -21.50 -6.17 -11.07
CA GLN A 267 -22.65 -5.43 -11.60
C GLN A 267 -22.25 -4.04 -12.10
N GLU A 268 -21.41 -3.32 -11.35
CA GLU A 268 -20.85 -2.03 -11.80
C GLU A 268 -20.02 -2.21 -13.07
N LEU A 269 -19.22 -3.28 -13.14
CA LEU A 269 -18.44 -3.62 -14.33
C LEU A 269 -19.32 -3.94 -15.54
N ASP A 270 -20.45 -4.63 -15.34
CA ASP A 270 -21.44 -4.88 -16.40
C ASP A 270 -22.11 -3.60 -16.88
N GLN A 271 -22.34 -2.63 -15.99
CA GLN A 271 -22.80 -1.30 -16.37
C GLN A 271 -21.76 -0.57 -17.23
N ALA A 272 -20.48 -0.62 -16.86
CA ALA A 272 -19.40 -0.05 -17.68
C ALA A 272 -19.35 -0.68 -19.09
N ARG A 273 -19.57 -2.00 -19.19
CA ARG A 273 -19.69 -2.72 -20.48
C ARG A 273 -20.86 -2.26 -21.30
N ALA A 274 -22.01 -2.02 -20.68
CA ALA A 274 -23.23 -1.57 -21.35
C ALA A 274 -23.05 -0.17 -21.92
N VAL A 275 -22.56 0.77 -21.11
CA VAL A 275 -22.29 2.16 -21.52
C VAL A 275 -21.30 2.21 -22.69
N ALA A 276 -20.18 1.49 -22.58
CA ALA A 276 -19.18 1.45 -23.65
C ALA A 276 -19.75 0.84 -24.95
N ARG A 277 -20.51 -0.26 -24.87
CA ARG A 277 -21.14 -0.88 -26.06
C ARG A 277 -22.11 0.07 -26.75
N GLU A 278 -22.97 0.73 -25.98
CA GLU A 278 -23.94 1.69 -26.51
C GLU A 278 -23.21 2.82 -27.24
N VAL A 279 -22.27 3.47 -26.55
CA VAL A 279 -21.53 4.61 -27.07
C VAL A 279 -20.69 4.26 -28.31
N LEU A 280 -19.91 3.18 -28.25
CA LEU A 280 -18.98 2.83 -29.33
C LEU A 280 -19.72 2.35 -30.60
N SER A 281 -20.97 1.89 -30.47
CA SER A 281 -21.82 1.55 -31.62
C SER A 281 -22.21 2.75 -32.49
N LEU A 282 -22.16 3.97 -31.92
CA LEU A 282 -22.55 5.21 -32.59
C LEU A 282 -21.44 5.85 -33.44
N GLY A 283 -20.24 5.25 -33.44
CA GLY A 283 -19.07 5.74 -34.18
C GLY A 283 -18.30 6.87 -33.47
N ARG A 284 -17.00 7.01 -33.76
CA ARG A 284 -16.15 8.05 -33.16
C ARG A 284 -16.41 9.42 -33.77
N ARG A 285 -16.31 10.48 -32.95
CA ARG A 285 -16.00 11.81 -33.47
C ARG A 285 -14.53 11.87 -33.87
N SER A 286 -14.27 12.11 -35.15
CA SER A 286 -12.92 12.33 -35.69
C SER A 286 -12.44 13.73 -35.35
N GLY A 287 -11.26 13.83 -34.72
CA GLY A 287 -10.57 15.10 -34.50
C GLY A 287 -9.36 14.92 -33.62
N ASP A 288 -8.20 14.73 -34.23
CA ASP A 288 -6.90 14.93 -33.58
C ASP A 288 -6.31 16.23 -34.13
N ALA A 289 -6.51 17.30 -33.38
CA ALA A 289 -5.59 18.42 -33.42
C ALA A 289 -4.91 18.42 -32.06
N VAL A 290 -3.62 18.10 -32.03
CA VAL A 290 -2.79 18.46 -30.88
C VAL A 290 -2.79 19.98 -30.86
N ALA A 291 -3.47 20.58 -29.88
CA ALA A 291 -3.46 22.03 -29.71
C ALA A 291 -2.00 22.47 -29.57
N ALA A 292 -1.64 23.62 -30.15
CA ALA A 292 -0.34 24.22 -29.89
C ALA A 292 -0.26 24.64 -28.43
N TRP A 293 0.90 24.45 -27.80
CA TRP A 293 0.99 24.55 -26.36
C TRP A 293 1.10 26.04 -26.02
N PRO A 294 0.38 26.52 -25.00
CA PRO A 294 0.50 27.90 -24.60
C PRO A 294 1.97 28.18 -24.28
N ALA A 295 2.49 29.29 -24.81
CA ALA A 295 3.82 29.73 -24.45
C ALA A 295 3.83 30.05 -22.95
N TRP A 296 4.77 29.46 -22.22
CA TRP A 296 5.01 29.77 -20.82
C TRP A 296 5.29 31.26 -20.67
N GLN A 297 4.56 31.91 -19.78
CA GLN A 297 4.67 33.36 -19.57
C GLN A 297 5.59 33.67 -18.39
N GLY A 298 5.79 32.68 -17.51
CA GLY A 298 6.40 32.84 -16.20
C GLY A 298 5.43 33.56 -15.27
N ALA A 299 5.04 32.89 -14.18
CA ALA A 299 4.29 33.56 -13.13
C ALA A 299 5.24 34.50 -12.35
N PRO A 300 4.99 35.82 -12.33
CA PRO A 300 5.79 36.75 -11.53
C PRO A 300 5.69 36.38 -10.05
N ASP A 301 6.83 36.37 -9.35
CA ASP A 301 6.95 35.98 -7.94
C ASP A 301 6.57 34.51 -7.64
N ALA A 302 6.59 33.62 -8.65
CA ALA A 302 6.42 32.20 -8.41
C ALA A 302 7.54 31.64 -7.51
N LEU A 303 7.12 30.94 -6.46
CA LEU A 303 8.03 30.17 -5.62
C LEU A 303 8.62 29.01 -6.44
N PRO A 304 9.92 28.68 -6.25
CA PRO A 304 10.51 27.46 -6.82
C PRO A 304 9.73 26.22 -6.41
N LEU A 305 9.73 25.17 -7.25
CA LEU A 305 8.96 23.95 -6.99
C LEU A 305 9.25 23.33 -5.61
N GLU A 306 10.52 23.29 -5.22
CA GLU A 306 10.96 22.80 -3.90
C GLU A 306 10.38 23.63 -2.75
N ALA A 307 10.28 24.96 -2.90
CA ALA A 307 9.71 25.84 -1.88
C ALA A 307 8.20 25.64 -1.76
N VAL A 308 7.49 25.46 -2.89
CA VAL A 308 6.06 25.12 -2.90
C VAL A 308 5.80 23.80 -2.16
N GLN A 309 6.57 22.75 -2.47
CA GLN A 309 6.42 21.44 -1.83
C GLN A 309 6.77 21.49 -0.34
N THR A 310 7.79 22.27 0.03
CA THR A 310 8.18 22.44 1.44
C THR A 310 7.07 23.14 2.23
N GLU A 311 6.52 24.25 1.72
CA GLU A 311 5.42 24.97 2.37
C GLU A 311 4.18 24.07 2.55
N LEU A 312 3.81 23.28 1.52
CA LEU A 312 2.66 22.37 1.64
C LEU A 312 2.94 21.22 2.61
N ALA A 313 4.14 20.64 2.61
CA ALA A 313 4.51 19.59 3.56
C ALA A 313 4.47 20.11 5.00
N GLU A 314 4.96 21.33 5.25
CA GLU A 314 4.88 21.98 6.57
C GLU A 314 3.43 22.22 6.99
N MET A 315 2.56 22.62 6.06
CA MET A 315 1.13 22.81 6.30
C MET A 315 0.41 21.50 6.68
N VAL A 316 0.72 20.39 5.99
CA VAL A 316 0.16 19.07 6.30
C VAL A 316 0.59 18.62 7.70
N LEU A 317 1.87 18.79 8.02
CA LEU A 317 2.48 18.33 9.26
C LEU A 317 2.22 19.26 10.45
N ALA A 318 1.80 20.51 10.23
CA ALA A 318 1.52 21.48 11.28
C ALA A 318 0.55 20.91 12.32
N SER A 319 0.75 21.25 13.60
CA SER A 319 -0.23 21.00 14.67
C SER A 319 -0.29 22.28 15.54
N PRO A 320 -1.43 22.99 15.61
CA PRO A 320 -2.75 22.66 15.06
C PRO A 320 -2.85 22.84 13.52
N ALA A 321 -4.04 22.59 12.98
CA ALA A 321 -4.38 22.81 11.56
C ALA A 321 -4.09 24.25 11.09
N PRO A 322 -3.75 24.45 9.81
CA PRO A 322 -3.49 25.78 9.27
C PRO A 322 -4.72 26.69 9.42
N GLU A 323 -4.49 27.91 9.89
CA GLU A 323 -5.51 28.97 10.02
C GLU A 323 -5.43 30.02 8.90
N GLN A 324 -4.37 29.99 8.09
CA GLN A 324 -4.12 30.93 7.01
C GLN A 324 -3.82 30.19 5.71
N THR A 325 -4.23 30.75 4.57
CA THR A 325 -3.93 30.17 3.26
C THR A 325 -2.42 30.24 3.01
N PRO A 326 -1.74 29.10 2.72
CA PRO A 326 -0.35 29.10 2.28
C PRO A 326 -0.10 30.03 1.09
N ALA A 327 1.08 30.64 1.00
CA ALA A 327 1.42 31.59 -0.03
C ALA A 327 1.36 30.99 -1.44
N ALA A 328 1.73 29.71 -1.58
CA ALA A 328 1.65 28.98 -2.83
C ALA A 328 0.22 28.75 -3.34
N LEU A 329 -0.81 28.81 -2.48
CA LEU A 329 -2.18 28.41 -2.79
C LEU A 329 -3.10 29.60 -3.12
N ASP A 330 -3.94 29.42 -4.13
CA ASP A 330 -4.99 30.36 -4.51
C ASP A 330 -6.02 30.46 -3.36
N PRO A 331 -6.21 31.65 -2.75
CA PRO A 331 -7.16 31.82 -1.66
C PRO A 331 -8.62 31.84 -2.12
N ALA A 332 -8.87 31.89 -3.44
CA ALA A 332 -10.19 31.99 -4.02
C ALA A 332 -10.63 30.69 -4.72
N GLY A 333 -11.81 30.73 -5.34
CA GLY A 333 -12.43 29.60 -6.04
C GLY A 333 -13.54 28.93 -5.24
N PRO A 334 -14.23 27.92 -5.83
CA PRO A 334 -15.32 27.21 -5.17
C PRO A 334 -14.88 26.49 -3.89
N LEU A 335 -13.70 25.84 -3.92
CA LEU A 335 -12.99 25.35 -2.75
C LEU A 335 -11.75 26.26 -2.49
N PRO A 336 -11.84 27.20 -1.52
CA PRO A 336 -10.72 28.09 -1.18
C PRO A 336 -9.48 27.33 -0.70
N GLY A 337 -8.28 27.84 -1.02
CA GLY A 337 -7.01 27.19 -0.69
C GLY A 337 -6.80 26.83 0.78
N LEU A 338 -7.34 27.61 1.73
CA LEU A 338 -7.30 27.25 3.16
C LEU A 338 -8.10 25.98 3.47
N ARG A 339 -9.31 25.86 2.92
CA ARG A 339 -10.14 24.66 3.13
C ARG A 339 -9.50 23.45 2.47
N GLY A 340 -8.98 23.60 1.24
CA GLY A 340 -8.23 22.56 0.56
C GLY A 340 -6.98 22.08 1.32
N ALA A 341 -6.22 23.02 1.87
CA ALA A 341 -5.09 22.73 2.74
C ALA A 341 -5.50 21.92 3.99
N GLN A 342 -6.62 22.29 4.61
CA GLN A 342 -7.18 21.56 5.75
C GLN A 342 -7.61 20.14 5.39
N VAL A 343 -8.13 19.90 4.17
CA VAL A 343 -8.44 18.54 3.69
C VAL A 343 -7.20 17.66 3.74
N TYR A 344 -6.09 18.08 3.13
CA TYR A 344 -4.83 17.31 3.16
C TYR A 344 -4.24 17.14 4.57
N HIS A 345 -4.31 18.19 5.40
CA HIS A 345 -3.86 18.13 6.79
C HIS A 345 -4.62 17.07 7.62
N HIS A 346 -5.95 16.97 7.43
CA HIS A 346 -6.77 15.98 8.12
C HIS A 346 -6.65 14.59 7.50
N ALA A 347 -6.63 14.49 6.17
CA ALA A 347 -6.48 13.23 5.45
C ALA A 347 -5.19 12.50 5.81
N TYR A 348 -4.06 13.23 5.91
CA TYR A 348 -2.79 12.68 6.39
C TYR A 348 -2.95 11.93 7.73
N ARG A 349 -3.58 12.57 8.72
CA ARG A 349 -3.77 11.97 10.05
C ARG A 349 -4.73 10.78 10.03
N ALA A 350 -5.81 10.88 9.27
CA ALA A 350 -6.77 9.79 9.11
C ALA A 350 -6.09 8.55 8.50
N ARG A 351 -5.35 8.72 7.40
CA ARG A 351 -4.60 7.62 6.75
C ARG A 351 -3.59 6.95 7.68
N LEU A 352 -2.90 7.74 8.52
CA LEU A 352 -1.98 7.18 9.52
C LEU A 352 -2.69 6.43 10.65
N GLN A 353 -3.85 6.90 11.07
CA GLN A 353 -4.70 6.18 12.02
C GLN A 353 -5.17 4.84 11.42
N ASP A 354 -5.65 4.84 10.18
CA ASP A 354 -6.13 3.63 9.50
C ASP A 354 -4.99 2.62 9.30
N ALA A 355 -3.79 3.09 8.94
CA ALA A 355 -2.61 2.24 8.84
C ALA A 355 -2.23 1.58 10.18
N LEU A 356 -2.37 2.29 11.29
CA LEU A 356 -2.18 1.72 12.62
C LEU A 356 -3.31 0.75 12.96
N ALA A 357 -4.55 1.06 12.63
CA ALA A 357 -5.70 0.19 12.90
C ALA A 357 -5.58 -1.15 12.15
N ASP A 358 -5.12 -1.12 10.89
CA ASP A 358 -4.79 -2.32 10.10
C ASP A 358 -3.60 -3.10 10.69
N SER A 359 -2.61 -2.38 11.22
CA SER A 359 -1.42 -3.02 11.83
C SER A 359 -1.67 -3.61 13.22
N PHE A 360 -2.60 -3.03 13.98
CA PHE A 360 -2.86 -3.35 15.38
C PHE A 360 -4.37 -3.49 15.67
N PRO A 361 -5.09 -4.37 14.97
CA PRO A 361 -6.54 -4.48 15.10
C PRO A 361 -6.99 -4.88 16.52
N CYS A 362 -6.25 -5.78 17.20
CA CYS A 362 -6.56 -6.16 18.58
C CYS A 362 -6.29 -5.01 19.55
N LEU A 363 -5.18 -4.27 19.38
CA LEU A 363 -4.92 -3.06 20.17
C LEU A 363 -6.03 -2.03 20.01
N HIS A 364 -6.48 -1.79 18.78
CA HIS A 364 -7.61 -0.89 18.49
C HIS A 364 -8.88 -1.36 19.21
N THR A 365 -9.21 -2.65 19.10
CA THR A 365 -10.38 -3.23 19.78
C THR A 365 -10.27 -3.12 21.30
N TYR A 366 -9.06 -3.24 21.86
CA TYR A 366 -8.82 -3.17 23.29
C TYR A 366 -8.95 -1.74 23.86
N LEU A 367 -8.40 -0.75 23.17
CA LEU A 367 -8.46 0.66 23.56
C LEU A 367 -9.82 1.31 23.24
N GLY A 368 -10.48 0.84 22.19
CA GLY A 368 -11.65 1.48 21.60
C GLY A 368 -11.30 2.73 20.80
N ASP A 369 -12.27 3.20 20.01
CA ASP A 369 -12.08 4.20 18.95
C ASP A 369 -11.45 5.51 19.47
N THR A 370 -11.93 6.03 20.62
CA THR A 370 -11.46 7.31 21.17
C THR A 370 -10.00 7.25 21.62
N GLN A 371 -9.63 6.26 22.45
CA GLN A 371 -8.26 6.16 22.97
C GLN A 371 -7.27 5.77 21.86
N PHE A 372 -7.71 4.95 20.89
CA PHE A 372 -6.89 4.61 19.76
C PHE A 372 -6.63 5.82 18.84
N ALA A 373 -7.65 6.65 18.59
CA ALA A 373 -7.47 7.89 17.82
C ALA A 373 -6.50 8.87 18.51
N GLU A 374 -6.59 9.02 19.84
CA GLU A 374 -5.63 9.82 20.61
C GLU A 374 -4.20 9.27 20.51
N LEU A 375 -4.03 7.94 20.59
CA LEU A 375 -2.75 7.27 20.39
C LEU A 375 -2.19 7.48 18.98
N ALA A 376 -3.03 7.33 17.95
CA ALA A 376 -2.62 7.47 16.56
C ALA A 376 -2.17 8.90 16.25
N CYS A 377 -2.91 9.90 16.75
CA CYS A 377 -2.54 11.31 16.62
C CYS A 377 -1.20 11.59 17.29
N TRP A 378 -1.01 11.16 18.54
CA TRP A 378 0.25 11.30 19.26
C TRP A 378 1.43 10.64 18.53
N HIS A 379 1.24 9.42 17.98
CA HIS A 379 2.28 8.73 17.25
C HIS A 379 2.65 9.48 15.96
N ALA A 380 1.66 9.99 15.22
CA ALA A 380 1.86 10.77 13.99
C ALA A 380 2.61 12.08 14.21
N GLU A 381 2.35 12.78 15.32
CA GLU A 381 3.02 14.03 15.65
C GLU A 381 4.48 13.84 16.07
N GLU A 382 4.77 12.82 16.89
CA GLU A 382 6.13 12.59 17.40
C GLU A 382 7.00 11.73 16.46
N ARG A 383 6.38 10.91 15.61
CA ARG A 383 7.05 9.99 14.67
C ARG A 383 6.34 9.95 13.32
N PRO A 384 6.41 11.04 12.51
CA PRO A 384 5.90 11.00 11.16
C PRO A 384 6.60 9.90 10.32
N PRO A 385 5.92 9.30 9.34
CA PRO A 385 6.50 8.27 8.49
C PRO A 385 7.75 8.75 7.74
N GLN A 386 8.74 7.86 7.65
CA GLN A 386 10.02 8.12 6.97
C GLN A 386 10.28 7.16 5.80
N VAL A 387 9.39 6.19 5.58
CA VAL A 387 9.56 5.13 4.59
C VAL A 387 8.31 5.04 3.71
N ARG A 388 8.51 4.74 2.43
CA ARG A 388 7.42 4.67 1.43
C ARG A 388 6.37 3.61 1.73
N ASN A 389 6.76 2.51 2.37
CA ASN A 389 5.83 1.43 2.72
C ASN A 389 5.12 1.77 4.04
N LEU A 390 3.86 2.17 3.94
CA LEU A 390 3.04 2.56 5.09
C LEU A 390 2.81 1.40 6.08
N GLY A 391 2.86 0.16 5.61
CA GLY A 391 2.82 -1.03 6.48
C GLY A 391 4.01 -1.15 7.44
N ARG A 392 5.04 -0.30 7.31
CA ARG A 392 6.17 -0.19 8.26
C ARG A 392 5.99 0.88 9.33
N TYR A 393 4.95 1.71 9.24
CA TYR A 393 4.73 2.87 10.10
C TYR A 393 4.57 2.52 11.60
N GLY A 394 4.01 1.33 11.89
CA GLY A 394 3.82 0.84 13.25
C GLY A 394 5.08 0.36 13.98
N ALA A 395 6.24 0.31 13.33
CA ALA A 395 7.41 -0.42 13.84
C ALA A 395 7.89 0.01 15.23
N GLU A 396 7.90 1.32 15.51
CA GLU A 396 8.35 1.87 16.79
C GLU A 396 7.24 1.90 17.86
N LEU A 397 5.98 1.69 17.47
CA LEU A 397 4.83 1.88 18.36
C LEU A 397 4.92 1.03 19.64
N PRO A 398 5.25 -0.28 19.60
CA PRO A 398 5.30 -1.09 20.82
C PRO A 398 6.32 -0.57 21.85
N ALA A 399 7.54 -0.25 21.41
CA ALA A 399 8.59 0.25 22.29
C ALA A 399 8.23 1.62 22.88
N ARG A 400 7.59 2.48 22.10
CA ARG A 400 7.16 3.81 22.56
C ARG A 400 5.99 3.74 23.54
N LEU A 401 5.04 2.82 23.33
CA LEU A 401 3.97 2.55 24.29
C LEU A 401 4.52 2.07 25.63
N ALA A 402 5.51 1.16 25.61
CA ALA A 402 6.16 0.69 26.83
C ALA A 402 6.82 1.83 27.61
N ALA A 403 7.45 2.78 26.91
CA ALA A 403 8.07 3.95 27.53
C ALA A 403 7.04 4.98 28.06
N ARG A 404 5.93 5.18 27.33
CA ARG A 404 4.91 6.20 27.65
C ARG A 404 3.96 5.74 28.75
N HIS A 405 3.59 4.47 28.76
CA HIS A 405 2.58 3.90 29.65
C HIS A 405 3.11 2.66 30.40
N PRO A 406 4.20 2.78 31.18
CA PRO A 406 4.80 1.63 31.90
C PRO A 406 3.84 0.97 32.92
N GLN A 407 2.80 1.68 33.34
CA GLN A 407 1.74 1.18 34.21
C GLN A 407 0.69 0.29 33.50
N HIS A 408 0.69 0.29 32.16
CA HIS A 408 -0.18 -0.53 31.30
C HIS A 408 0.66 -1.36 30.32
N PRO A 409 1.55 -2.25 30.83
CA PRO A 409 2.46 -3.02 29.98
C PRO A 409 1.73 -3.89 28.95
N GLU A 410 0.50 -4.34 29.24
CA GLU A 410 -0.34 -5.13 28.34
C GLU A 410 -0.61 -4.43 27.00
N VAL A 411 -0.71 -3.10 26.99
CA VAL A 411 -0.97 -2.30 25.78
C VAL A 411 0.23 -2.40 24.84
N ALA A 412 1.44 -2.23 25.38
CA ALA A 412 2.67 -2.33 24.62
C ALA A 412 2.98 -3.77 24.18
N GLU A 413 2.71 -4.75 25.06
CA GLU A 413 2.96 -6.17 24.78
C GLU A 413 1.97 -6.76 23.77
N LEU A 414 0.71 -6.30 23.78
CA LEU A 414 -0.26 -6.62 22.74
C LEU A 414 0.19 -6.10 21.38
N ALA A 415 0.63 -4.82 21.33
CA ALA A 415 1.18 -4.23 20.11
C ALA A 415 2.43 -4.97 19.61
N ALA A 416 3.33 -5.38 20.53
CA ALA A 416 4.54 -6.14 20.18
C ALA A 416 4.21 -7.51 19.56
N LEU A 417 3.20 -8.20 20.09
CA LEU A 417 2.75 -9.48 19.55
C LEU A 417 2.15 -9.34 18.15
N GLU A 418 1.27 -8.35 17.93
CA GLU A 418 0.69 -8.08 16.61
C GLU A 418 1.77 -7.71 15.58
N TRP A 419 2.71 -6.86 15.98
CA TRP A 419 3.83 -6.48 15.12
C TRP A 419 4.69 -7.67 14.73
N ALA A 420 5.00 -8.56 15.69
CA ALA A 420 5.77 -9.77 15.41
C ALA A 420 5.02 -10.72 14.46
N LEU A 421 3.72 -10.90 14.64
CA LEU A 421 2.88 -11.75 13.78
C LEU A 421 2.85 -11.22 12.33
N ARG A 422 2.73 -9.91 12.15
CA ARG A 422 2.81 -9.26 10.83
C ARG A 422 4.22 -9.40 10.23
N GLY A 423 5.26 -9.18 11.03
CA GLY A 423 6.65 -9.30 10.58
C GLY A 423 6.99 -10.68 10.02
N VAL A 424 6.57 -11.75 10.70
CA VAL A 424 6.85 -13.13 10.22
C VAL A 424 5.99 -13.51 9.01
N PHE A 425 4.83 -12.87 8.81
CA PHE A 425 3.95 -13.09 7.66
C PHE A 425 4.57 -12.59 6.35
N ASP A 426 5.21 -11.41 6.37
CA ASP A 426 5.83 -10.76 5.20
C ASP A 426 7.29 -11.17 4.95
N ALA A 427 7.89 -11.92 5.87
CA ALA A 427 9.30 -12.32 5.80
C ALA A 427 9.58 -13.27 4.62
N ALA A 428 10.83 -13.25 4.13
CA ALA A 428 11.28 -14.02 2.97
C ALA A 428 10.91 -15.52 3.04
N ASP A 429 10.57 -16.10 1.89
CA ASP A 429 10.34 -17.54 1.76
C ASP A 429 11.66 -18.29 1.72
N VAL A 430 12.09 -18.76 2.89
CA VAL A 430 13.25 -19.64 3.04
C VAL A 430 12.74 -21.06 3.33
N ALA A 431 13.39 -22.07 2.75
CA ALA A 431 13.03 -23.45 3.04
C ALA A 431 13.41 -23.78 4.49
N ALA A 432 12.40 -24.06 5.31
CA ALA A 432 12.60 -24.63 6.63
C ALA A 432 13.23 -26.02 6.51
N TRP A 433 14.08 -26.36 7.47
CA TRP A 433 14.63 -27.70 7.60
C TRP A 433 13.69 -28.55 8.44
N THR A 434 13.15 -29.61 7.86
CA THR A 434 12.03 -30.37 8.44
C THR A 434 12.48 -31.70 9.06
N THR A 435 11.57 -32.32 9.82
CA THR A 435 11.75 -33.69 10.31
C THR A 435 11.91 -34.72 9.18
N ALA A 436 11.30 -34.48 8.02
CA ALA A 436 11.46 -35.34 6.84
C ALA A 436 12.88 -35.26 6.26
N ASP A 437 13.45 -34.06 6.20
CA ASP A 437 14.84 -33.86 5.77
C ASP A 437 15.83 -34.51 6.75
N LEU A 438 15.56 -34.38 8.06
CA LEU A 438 16.34 -35.04 9.10
C LEU A 438 16.33 -36.57 8.96
N ALA A 439 15.16 -37.16 8.65
CA ALA A 439 15.02 -38.59 8.42
C ALA A 439 15.76 -39.05 7.15
N ALA A 440 15.85 -38.19 6.13
CA ALA A 440 16.53 -38.48 4.88
C ALA A 440 18.06 -38.35 4.98
N GLU A 441 18.56 -37.33 5.69
CA GLU A 441 19.99 -36.99 5.75
C GLU A 441 20.70 -37.60 6.98
N GLY A 442 19.97 -37.86 8.07
CA GLY A 442 20.51 -38.32 9.34
C GLY A 442 21.03 -37.20 10.24
N ALA A 443 20.83 -37.33 11.55
CA ALA A 443 21.09 -36.25 12.52
C ALA A 443 22.53 -35.72 12.55
N GLU A 444 23.52 -36.58 12.40
CA GLU A 444 24.94 -36.18 12.40
C GLU A 444 25.28 -35.32 11.18
N ALA A 445 24.83 -35.73 9.99
CA ALA A 445 24.98 -34.94 8.77
C ALA A 445 24.25 -33.60 8.87
N CYS A 446 23.07 -33.58 9.51
CA CYS A 446 22.34 -32.34 9.73
C CYS A 446 23.11 -31.38 10.65
N LEU A 447 23.55 -31.83 11.82
CA LEU A 447 24.28 -30.97 12.76
C LEU A 447 25.60 -30.45 12.17
N SER A 448 26.22 -31.18 11.23
CA SER A 448 27.43 -30.74 10.52
C SER A 448 27.22 -29.58 9.54
N GLN A 449 25.99 -29.29 9.10
CA GLN A 449 25.67 -28.16 8.22
C GLN A 449 25.34 -26.87 8.98
N TRP A 450 25.65 -26.83 10.27
CA TRP A 450 25.53 -25.67 11.15
C TRP A 450 24.16 -24.99 11.09
N PRO A 451 23.07 -25.72 11.42
CA PRO A 451 21.73 -25.17 11.40
C PRO A 451 21.63 -23.85 12.15
N VAL A 452 20.88 -22.92 11.56
CA VAL A 452 20.63 -21.58 12.08
C VAL A 452 19.13 -21.34 12.20
N LEU A 453 18.76 -20.34 13.00
CA LEU A 453 17.36 -19.99 13.17
C LEU A 453 16.74 -19.51 11.85
N HIS A 454 15.52 -19.95 11.60
CA HIS A 454 14.76 -19.53 10.43
C HIS A 454 14.40 -18.04 10.56
N PRO A 455 14.54 -17.21 9.50
CA PRO A 455 14.33 -15.76 9.58
C PRO A 455 12.89 -15.34 9.91
N THR A 456 11.94 -16.28 9.86
CA THR A 456 10.55 -16.07 10.27
C THR A 456 10.31 -16.40 11.73
N VAL A 457 11.34 -16.65 12.55
CA VAL A 457 11.20 -16.95 13.99
C VAL A 457 11.66 -15.74 14.80
N THR A 458 10.77 -15.26 15.67
CA THR A 458 11.01 -14.14 16.57
C THR A 458 10.64 -14.55 17.99
N LEU A 459 11.42 -14.10 18.99
CA LEU A 459 11.12 -14.33 20.40
C LEU A 459 10.76 -13.00 21.09
N LEU A 460 9.66 -13.02 21.85
CA LEU A 460 9.19 -11.92 22.68
C LEU A 460 9.29 -12.31 24.16
N TRP A 461 9.49 -11.32 25.03
CA TRP A 461 9.57 -11.51 26.49
C TRP A 461 8.51 -10.63 27.15
N LEU A 462 7.42 -11.24 27.62
CA LEU A 462 6.20 -10.54 28.03
C LEU A 462 5.94 -10.70 29.54
N HIS A 463 5.68 -9.60 30.24
CA HIS A 463 5.31 -9.55 31.65
C HIS A 463 3.82 -9.72 31.88
N THR A 464 3.00 -9.80 30.83
CA THR A 464 1.55 -9.95 30.94
C THR A 464 1.02 -11.17 30.21
N SER A 465 -0.25 -11.50 30.45
CA SER A 465 -1.00 -12.48 29.67
C SER A 465 -1.48 -11.95 28.31
N ALA A 466 -0.73 -11.04 27.67
CA ALA A 466 -1.05 -10.47 26.36
C ALA A 466 -1.40 -11.53 25.28
N PRO A 467 -0.76 -12.72 25.20
CA PRO A 467 -1.16 -13.74 24.24
C PRO A 467 -2.59 -14.27 24.43
N ALA A 468 -3.04 -14.42 25.68
CA ALA A 468 -4.40 -14.85 25.99
C ALA A 468 -5.41 -13.72 25.70
N LEU A 469 -5.03 -12.48 26.00
CA LEU A 469 -5.82 -11.30 25.66
C LEU A 469 -6.00 -11.16 24.14
N TRP A 470 -4.93 -11.32 23.36
CA TRP A 470 -4.96 -11.29 21.90
C TRP A 470 -5.92 -12.36 21.33
N GLN A 471 -5.87 -13.60 21.84
CA GLN A 471 -6.78 -14.66 21.39
C GLN A 471 -8.25 -14.34 21.66
N ALA A 472 -8.55 -13.74 22.81
CA ALA A 472 -9.90 -13.30 23.14
C ALA A 472 -10.38 -12.16 22.23
N LEU A 473 -9.53 -11.18 21.95
CA LEU A 473 -9.83 -10.06 21.04
C LEU A 473 -10.07 -10.52 19.60
N GLN A 474 -9.27 -11.46 19.09
CA GLN A 474 -9.50 -12.08 17.78
C GLN A 474 -10.85 -12.80 17.71
N ALA A 475 -11.29 -13.46 18.79
CA ALA A 475 -12.60 -14.10 18.83
C ALA A 475 -13.73 -13.06 18.79
N VAL A 476 -13.58 -11.93 19.49
CA VAL A 476 -14.51 -10.79 19.43
C VAL A 476 -14.62 -10.26 17.99
N GLN A 477 -13.50 -10.11 17.29
CA GLN A 477 -13.49 -9.60 15.91
C GLN A 477 -14.20 -10.55 14.93
N ARG A 478 -13.90 -11.86 14.97
CA ARG A 478 -14.60 -12.85 14.13
C ARG A 478 -16.09 -12.91 14.39
N GLY A 479 -16.53 -12.67 15.63
CA GLY A 479 -17.94 -12.59 15.98
C GLY A 479 -18.68 -11.42 15.33
N LYS A 480 -17.99 -10.30 15.07
CA LYS A 480 -18.56 -9.14 14.37
C LYS A 480 -18.81 -9.40 12.87
N GLU A 481 -18.08 -10.33 12.27
CA GLU A 481 -18.21 -10.70 10.85
C GLU A 481 -19.33 -11.74 10.61
N GLY A 482 -19.87 -12.36 11.67
CA GLY A 482 -20.96 -13.33 11.59
C GLY A 482 -22.35 -12.69 11.74
N THR A 483 -23.34 -13.17 11.00
CA THR A 483 -24.75 -12.72 11.09
C THR A 483 -25.49 -13.15 12.36
N GLN A 484 -24.79 -13.65 13.38
CA GLN A 484 -25.40 -14.10 14.64
C GLN A 484 -24.90 -13.22 15.79
N GLU A 485 -25.81 -12.50 16.43
CA GLU A 485 -25.62 -11.80 17.72
C GLU A 485 -25.35 -12.83 18.85
N GLU A 486 -24.21 -13.52 18.81
CA GLU A 486 -23.68 -14.14 20.02
C GLU A 486 -23.05 -13.05 20.89
N ALA A 487 -23.31 -13.09 22.20
CA ALA A 487 -22.71 -12.15 23.14
C ALA A 487 -21.19 -12.23 23.05
N ALA A 488 -20.53 -11.10 22.78
CA ALA A 488 -19.08 -11.04 22.68
C ALA A 488 -18.43 -11.68 23.93
N PRO A 489 -17.45 -12.56 23.77
CA PRO A 489 -16.80 -13.20 24.91
C PRO A 489 -16.19 -12.14 25.82
N ALA A 490 -16.39 -12.28 27.13
CA ALA A 490 -15.75 -11.39 28.10
C ALA A 490 -14.24 -11.47 27.95
N LEU A 491 -13.58 -10.30 27.91
CA LEU A 491 -12.12 -10.26 27.87
C LEU A 491 -11.55 -10.79 29.19
N PRO A 492 -10.49 -11.60 29.15
CA PRO A 492 -9.85 -12.12 30.36
C PRO A 492 -9.18 -10.99 31.15
N ASP A 493 -9.12 -11.14 32.46
CA ASP A 493 -8.29 -10.26 33.30
C ASP A 493 -6.83 -10.36 32.88
N VAL A 494 -6.14 -9.22 32.84
CA VAL A 494 -4.72 -9.16 32.53
C VAL A 494 -3.93 -9.67 33.73
N LEU A 495 -3.24 -10.80 33.55
CA LEU A 495 -2.36 -11.36 34.56
C LEU A 495 -0.97 -10.78 34.40
N HIS A 496 -0.39 -10.29 35.48
CA HIS A 496 1.00 -9.81 35.51
C HIS A 496 1.94 -10.89 36.04
N HIS A 497 3.16 -10.89 35.52
CA HIS A 497 4.23 -11.82 35.85
C HIS A 497 5.45 -11.04 36.34
N ALA A 498 6.00 -11.46 37.48
CA ALA A 498 7.20 -10.84 38.04
C ALA A 498 8.45 -11.10 37.19
N VAL A 499 8.45 -12.19 36.44
CA VAL A 499 9.49 -12.58 35.48
C VAL A 499 8.84 -12.65 34.11
N PRO A 500 9.43 -12.04 33.06
CA PRO A 500 8.86 -12.08 31.73
C PRO A 500 8.81 -13.52 31.21
N ARG A 501 7.72 -13.86 30.55
CA ARG A 501 7.51 -15.15 29.90
C ARG A 501 7.90 -15.08 28.43
N PRO A 502 8.68 -16.06 27.92
CA PRO A 502 9.04 -16.13 26.53
C PRO A 502 7.84 -16.55 25.66
N VAL A 503 7.61 -15.83 24.58
CA VAL A 503 6.62 -16.14 23.54
C VAL A 503 7.34 -16.21 22.21
N LEU A 504 7.33 -17.38 21.60
CA LEU A 504 7.88 -17.59 20.26
C LEU A 504 6.79 -17.28 19.23
N VAL A 505 7.15 -16.50 18.20
CA VAL A 505 6.31 -16.16 17.06
C VAL A 505 7.01 -16.69 15.82
N TRP A 506 6.30 -17.44 14.97
CA TRP A 506 6.89 -17.97 13.74
C TRP A 506 5.89 -18.10 12.60
N ARG A 507 6.39 -18.36 11.39
CA ARG A 507 5.55 -18.72 10.23
C ARG A 507 5.70 -20.20 9.88
N LYS A 508 4.58 -20.93 9.81
CA LYS A 508 4.51 -22.32 9.30
C LYS A 508 3.73 -22.34 7.99
N GLY A 509 4.43 -22.63 6.89
CA GLY A 509 3.85 -22.43 5.55
C GLY A 509 3.56 -20.95 5.31
N GLN A 510 2.30 -20.59 5.11
CA GLN A 510 1.85 -19.20 4.88
C GLN A 510 1.11 -18.59 6.09
N GLN A 511 1.10 -19.27 7.23
CA GLN A 511 0.34 -18.85 8.41
C GLN A 511 1.28 -18.47 9.55
N PRO A 512 1.07 -17.31 10.20
CA PRO A 512 1.77 -16.96 11.42
C PRO A 512 1.19 -17.75 12.60
N HIS A 513 2.06 -18.11 13.53
CA HIS A 513 1.77 -18.86 14.74
C HIS A 513 2.53 -18.22 15.91
N PHE A 514 2.05 -18.46 17.12
CA PHE A 514 2.82 -18.16 18.32
C PHE A 514 2.57 -19.20 19.41
N MET A 515 3.49 -19.31 20.35
CA MET A 515 3.35 -20.15 21.53
C MET A 515 4.19 -19.63 22.69
N SER A 516 3.70 -19.79 23.92
CA SER A 516 4.52 -19.58 25.11
C SER A 516 5.47 -20.76 25.30
N LEU A 517 6.72 -20.49 25.69
CA LEU A 517 7.67 -21.53 26.05
C LEU A 517 7.69 -21.70 27.57
N ASP A 518 7.48 -22.93 28.04
CA ASP A 518 7.46 -23.25 29.47
C ASP A 518 8.86 -23.43 30.06
N ASP A 519 9.85 -23.75 29.22
CA ASP A 519 11.25 -23.98 29.61
C ASP A 519 12.08 -22.70 29.38
N PRO A 520 12.52 -22.01 30.46
CA PRO A 520 13.33 -20.81 30.32
C PRO A 520 14.68 -21.05 29.67
N ALA A 521 15.26 -22.25 29.82
CA ALA A 521 16.55 -22.57 29.22
C ALA A 521 16.43 -22.75 27.71
N GLU A 522 15.33 -23.36 27.24
CA GLU A 522 15.00 -23.45 25.81
C GLU A 522 14.85 -22.06 25.20
N ALA A 523 14.15 -21.15 25.89
CA ALA A 523 13.95 -19.79 25.41
C ALA A 523 15.24 -18.98 25.33
N VAL A 524 16.12 -19.07 26.34
CA VAL A 524 17.44 -18.42 26.32
C VAL A 524 18.32 -18.98 25.20
N TRP A 525 18.27 -20.30 24.99
CA TRP A 525 18.97 -20.95 23.87
C TRP A 525 18.46 -20.45 22.52
N LEU A 526 17.15 -20.47 22.28
CA LEU A 526 16.55 -19.97 21.03
C LEU A 526 16.86 -18.49 20.80
N ALA A 527 16.82 -17.66 21.85
CA ALA A 527 17.21 -16.25 21.77
C ALA A 527 18.65 -16.07 21.26
N SER A 528 19.57 -16.89 21.75
CA SER A 528 20.97 -16.85 21.31
C SER A 528 21.17 -17.25 19.85
N LEU A 529 20.27 -18.05 19.26
CA LEU A 529 20.33 -18.41 17.83
C LEU A 529 19.87 -17.27 16.91
N GLY A 530 19.23 -16.24 17.47
CA GLY A 530 18.80 -15.05 16.72
C GLY A 530 19.92 -14.05 16.45
N GLU A 531 21.10 -14.19 17.08
CA GLU A 531 22.22 -13.28 16.81
C GLU A 531 22.89 -13.63 15.47
N GLU A 532 23.41 -12.60 14.79
CA GLU A 532 24.00 -12.75 13.45
C GLU A 532 25.18 -13.72 13.46
N GLY A 533 25.16 -14.71 12.56
CA GLY A 533 26.22 -15.71 12.44
C GLY A 533 26.19 -16.83 13.48
N GLN A 534 25.16 -16.90 14.34
CA GLN A 534 25.03 -17.98 15.32
C GLN A 534 24.45 -19.25 14.69
N SER A 535 25.09 -20.37 14.96
CA SER A 535 24.57 -21.71 14.70
C SER A 535 24.28 -22.45 16.00
N ILE A 536 23.52 -23.54 15.91
CA ILE A 536 23.29 -24.43 17.06
C ILE A 536 24.59 -24.86 17.73
N ALA A 537 25.63 -25.16 16.94
CA ALA A 537 26.93 -25.59 17.48
C ALA A 537 27.61 -24.49 18.31
N VAL A 538 27.60 -23.24 17.83
CA VAL A 538 28.22 -22.10 18.53
C VAL A 538 27.45 -21.78 19.81
N SER A 539 26.13 -21.75 19.74
CA SER A 539 25.26 -21.50 20.90
C SER A 539 25.42 -22.56 21.99
N LEU A 540 25.39 -23.85 21.64
CA LEU A 540 25.57 -24.94 22.60
C LEU A 540 26.96 -24.92 23.24
N ALA A 541 28.02 -24.64 22.48
CA ALA A 541 29.37 -24.50 23.03
C ALA A 541 29.46 -23.34 24.04
N ALA A 542 28.76 -22.23 23.78
CA ALA A 542 28.69 -21.11 24.70
C ALA A 542 27.92 -21.45 25.99
N MET A 543 26.83 -22.22 25.88
CA MET A 543 26.08 -22.71 27.05
C MET A 543 26.91 -23.70 27.88
N GLU A 544 27.65 -24.61 27.24
CA GLU A 544 28.54 -25.56 27.91
C GLU A 544 29.63 -24.83 28.70
N ALA A 545 30.24 -23.79 28.11
CA ALA A 545 31.24 -22.96 28.79
C ALA A 545 30.71 -22.25 30.05
N ARG A 546 29.40 -21.98 30.12
CA ARG A 546 28.74 -21.40 31.31
C ARG A 546 28.17 -22.44 32.28
N GLY A 547 28.24 -23.73 31.93
CA GLY A 547 27.62 -24.82 32.72
C GLY A 547 26.09 -24.83 32.62
N GLU A 548 25.53 -24.26 31.55
CA GLU A 548 24.09 -24.11 31.29
C GLU A 548 23.57 -25.09 30.23
N ALA A 549 24.44 -25.94 29.67
CA ALA A 549 24.06 -26.86 28.59
C ALA A 549 23.00 -27.87 29.06
N PRO A 550 21.93 -28.09 28.26
CA PRO A 550 20.94 -29.12 28.56
C PRO A 550 21.55 -30.52 28.50
N ASP A 551 20.95 -31.49 29.19
CA ASP A 551 21.28 -32.88 28.96
C ASP A 551 20.87 -33.35 27.55
N GLN A 552 21.41 -34.49 27.11
CA GLN A 552 21.16 -35.00 25.76
C GLN A 552 19.68 -35.26 25.46
N THR A 553 18.89 -35.62 26.47
CA THR A 553 17.46 -35.92 26.29
C THR A 553 16.68 -34.63 26.06
N THR A 554 16.96 -33.61 26.86
CA THR A 554 16.37 -32.28 26.79
C THR A 554 16.74 -31.60 25.48
N LEU A 555 18.02 -31.66 25.09
CA LEU A 555 18.48 -31.13 23.80
C LEU A 555 17.78 -31.82 22.62
N ALA A 556 17.64 -33.15 22.66
CA ALA A 556 16.94 -33.88 21.61
C ALA A 556 15.46 -33.47 21.49
N GLN A 557 14.79 -33.18 22.62
CA GLN A 557 13.41 -32.70 22.63
C GLN A 557 13.28 -31.29 22.03
N TRP A 558 14.16 -30.36 22.43
CA TRP A 558 14.18 -29.00 21.87
C TRP A 558 14.42 -29.03 20.36
N LEU A 559 15.41 -29.80 19.91
CA LEU A 559 15.72 -29.91 18.49
C LEU A 559 14.59 -30.56 17.68
N ALA A 560 14.00 -31.65 18.19
CA ALA A 560 12.85 -32.31 17.55
C ALA A 560 11.69 -31.33 17.33
N ARG A 561 11.40 -30.47 18.31
CA ARG A 561 10.39 -29.42 18.19
C ARG A 561 10.78 -28.39 17.12
N CYS A 562 12.03 -27.95 17.11
CA CYS A 562 12.52 -27.01 16.11
C CYS A 562 12.31 -27.54 14.67
N TRP A 563 12.61 -28.81 14.41
CA TRP A 563 12.40 -29.43 13.09
C TRP A 563 10.92 -29.63 12.75
N ASP A 564 10.08 -30.03 13.72
CA ASP A 564 8.64 -30.25 13.50
C ASP A 564 7.89 -28.94 13.19
N GLN A 565 8.33 -27.86 13.81
CA GLN A 565 7.73 -26.54 13.64
C GLN A 565 8.40 -25.71 12.55
N GLY A 566 9.54 -26.16 12.01
CA GLY A 566 10.27 -25.48 10.94
C GLY A 566 11.04 -24.24 11.40
N TRP A 567 11.55 -24.24 12.63
CA TRP A 567 12.26 -23.11 13.22
C TRP A 567 13.72 -23.00 12.77
N LEU A 568 14.23 -24.01 12.06
CA LEU A 568 15.61 -24.05 11.60
C LEU A 568 15.67 -24.03 10.08
N ARG A 569 16.78 -23.53 9.57
CA ARG A 569 17.18 -23.68 8.17
C ARG A 569 18.63 -24.15 8.11
N ARG A 570 19.04 -24.57 6.91
CA ARG A 570 20.46 -24.84 6.63
C ARG A 570 21.28 -23.55 6.79
N GLY A 571 22.47 -23.68 7.38
CA GLY A 571 23.39 -22.59 7.70
C GLY A 571 23.95 -21.87 6.49
#